data_AF-A0A6J6GN57-F1
#
_entry.id   AF-A0A6J6GN57-F1
#
_cell.length_a   1.000
_cell.length_b   1.000
_cell.length_c   1.000
_cell.angle_alpha   90.00
_cell.angle_beta   90.00
_cell.angle_gamma   90.00
#
_symmetry.space_group_name_H-M   'P 1'
#
loop_
_entity.id
_entity.type
_entity.pdbx_description
1 polymer ?
#
loop_
_entity_poly.entity_id
_entity_poly.type
_entity_poly.pdbx_seq_one_letter_code
_entity_poly.pdbx_strand_id
1 'polypeptide(L)'
;MFIGLGFLVILLLGGIAAVIALAIRHSSRPGLRAPSGAVTATRGAAERPSARTPSGRSTRPVRLPSGDAHLADDLDRWVLAGLLDPTQAAAIAAHERSLHGLTPPRPAWAPPTPPVPVATRRRIPVVAEALGYIGGILGAVGVTLLVQRSWADIGSAAHAAIAGVATVLLVVAGTLVHERRDPALARLRGMLWLTATATAAVFGWVLADELIEVTSGELEALTIAAVTGALALVLWWNRTRPLQQVVALAAVLVAAGSLTGEFAGGVTTGVVVGLGGALMVAIGIDLLTSIPALTTGVGAAGAMVGAFVIASEREGVGLPIACLVAATMLALAITARPVTRDDQRVVLTVFGIITLVQAAPQTIAWFARDAGVATGTVVWLLGLVAVATAVQRKVRGAIALEVIGGLVMLVGAAVTGAQSESVATLAGTATAIGFVGLGTRPGRVLMSVAGSVGLLAFVPWSIAHFFPGEGRAPLLILASGAVLVGVAVLLTRQGGRFRTELTGGDDEVGRSEIARPEIGGSEARGVDVDAEEPATEGLVEPR
;
A
#
# COMPACT_ATOMS: atom_id res chain seq x y z
N MET A 1 -29.86 10.11 -14.71
CA MET A 1 -29.72 9.40 -13.40
C MET A 1 -28.52 8.45 -13.34
N PHE A 2 -28.26 7.60 -14.35
CA PHE A 2 -27.08 6.70 -14.36
C PHE A 2 -25.72 7.41 -14.43
N ILE A 3 -25.62 8.54 -15.13
CA ILE A 3 -24.39 9.34 -15.24
C ILE A 3 -24.00 9.98 -13.90
N GLY A 4 -24.99 10.46 -13.14
CA GLY A 4 -24.77 11.02 -11.79
C GLY A 4 -24.29 10.00 -10.76
N LEU A 5 -24.74 8.74 -10.87
CA LEU A 5 -24.26 7.65 -10.00
C LEU A 5 -22.81 7.27 -10.34
N GLY A 6 -22.45 7.24 -11.63
CA GLY A 6 -21.08 6.98 -12.09
C GLY A 6 -20.10 8.06 -11.64
N PHE A 7 -20.48 9.35 -11.76
CA PHE A 7 -19.65 10.47 -11.31
C PHE A 7 -19.46 10.49 -9.79
N LEU A 8 -20.53 10.20 -9.02
CA LEU A 8 -20.46 10.08 -7.57
C LEU A 8 -19.53 8.93 -7.14
N VAL A 9 -19.58 7.79 -7.83
CA VAL A 9 -18.70 6.64 -7.55
C VAL A 9 -17.25 6.96 -7.91
N ILE A 10 -16.98 7.67 -9.01
CA ILE A 10 -15.62 8.08 -9.38
C ILE A 10 -15.06 9.11 -8.40
N LEU A 11 -15.85 10.09 -7.97
CA LEU A 11 -15.45 11.04 -6.92
C LEU A 11 -15.24 10.36 -5.57
N LEU A 12 -16.08 9.38 -5.22
CA LEU A 12 -15.94 8.58 -4.00
C LEU A 12 -14.66 7.74 -4.04
N LEU A 13 -14.38 7.06 -5.15
CA LEU A 13 -13.18 6.25 -5.34
C LEU A 13 -11.91 7.10 -5.38
N GLY A 14 -11.95 8.27 -6.05
CA GLY A 14 -10.87 9.25 -6.03
C GLY A 14 -10.62 9.81 -4.64
N GLY A 15 -11.68 10.10 -3.88
CA GLY A 15 -11.62 10.51 -2.48
C GLY A 15 -11.02 9.43 -1.59
N ILE A 16 -11.47 8.18 -1.73
CA ILE A 16 -10.93 7.02 -0.98
C ILE A 16 -9.45 6.81 -1.31
N ALA A 17 -9.07 6.85 -2.58
CA ALA A 17 -7.67 6.71 -3.00
C ALA A 17 -6.79 7.84 -2.46
N ALA A 18 -7.28 9.09 -2.49
CA ALA A 18 -6.58 10.24 -1.91
C ALA A 18 -6.43 10.11 -0.39
N VAL A 19 -7.46 9.66 0.31
CA VAL A 19 -7.43 9.40 1.76
C VAL A 19 -6.45 8.28 2.09
N ILE A 20 -6.44 7.19 1.33
CA ILE A 20 -5.50 6.08 1.49
C ILE A 20 -4.07 6.56 1.26
N ALA A 21 -3.81 7.30 0.19
CA ALA A 21 -2.48 7.87 -0.09
C ALA A 21 -2.03 8.85 1.00
N LEU A 22 -2.95 9.66 1.54
CA LEU A 22 -2.65 10.60 2.63
C LEU A 22 -2.40 9.87 3.95
N ALA A 23 -3.15 8.80 4.23
CA ALA A 23 -2.98 7.96 5.40
C ALA A 23 -1.65 7.20 5.37
N ILE A 24 -1.25 6.68 4.19
CA ILE A 24 0.04 6.04 3.99
C ILE A 24 1.18 7.05 4.14
N ARG A 25 1.05 8.26 3.59
CA ARG A 25 2.04 9.33 3.80
C ARG A 25 2.22 9.68 5.29
N HIS A 26 1.17 9.54 6.08
CA HIS A 26 1.23 9.76 7.52
C HIS A 26 1.88 8.59 8.28
N SER A 27 1.74 7.35 7.82
CA SER A 27 2.37 6.16 8.41
C SER A 27 3.82 5.97 7.97
N SER A 28 4.20 6.46 6.79
CA SER A 28 5.56 6.40 6.24
C SER A 28 6.48 7.51 6.75
N ARG A 29 6.05 8.38 7.68
CA ARG A 29 7.01 9.19 8.43
C ARG A 29 7.88 8.21 9.21
N PRO A 30 9.17 8.07 8.87
CA PRO A 30 10.02 7.12 9.56
C PRO A 30 10.08 7.57 11.02
N GLY A 31 9.49 6.80 11.93
CA GLY A 31 10.04 6.76 13.26
C GLY A 31 11.51 6.40 13.08
N LEU A 32 12.41 7.30 13.49
CA LEU A 32 13.85 7.14 13.42
C LEU A 32 14.23 5.71 13.81
N ARG A 33 14.45 4.85 12.82
CA ARG A 33 15.18 3.61 13.04
C ARG A 33 16.64 4.03 13.12
N ALA A 34 17.20 3.93 14.32
CA ALA A 34 18.60 4.14 14.57
C ALA A 34 19.45 3.37 13.54
N PRO A 35 20.51 3.97 12.99
CA PRO A 35 21.41 3.27 12.09
C PRO A 35 22.13 2.17 12.87
N SER A 36 21.79 0.91 12.58
CA SER A 36 22.58 -0.24 13.00
C SER A 36 23.91 -0.24 12.24
N GLY A 37 24.88 0.53 12.75
CA GLY A 37 26.24 0.57 12.25
C GLY A 37 26.99 -0.70 12.61
N ALA A 38 26.96 -1.71 11.73
CA ALA A 38 27.97 -2.75 11.68
C ALA A 38 29.19 -2.19 10.92
N VAL A 39 30.12 -1.59 11.67
CA VAL A 39 31.44 -1.21 11.14
C VAL A 39 32.32 -2.45 11.19
N THR A 40 32.57 -3.02 10.01
CA THR A 40 33.59 -4.03 9.76
C THR A 40 34.96 -3.37 9.90
N ALA A 41 35.54 -3.41 11.11
CA ALA A 41 36.92 -2.98 11.32
C ALA A 41 37.90 -4.08 10.88
N THR A 42 38.56 -3.83 9.77
CA THR A 42 39.76 -4.55 9.29
C THR A 42 40.87 -4.45 10.34
N ARG A 43 41.29 -5.60 10.87
CA ARG A 43 42.36 -5.72 11.86
C ARG A 43 43.70 -5.93 11.15
N GLY A 44 44.47 -4.85 11.02
CA GLY A 44 45.90 -4.88 10.68
C GLY A 44 46.75 -5.01 11.95
N ALA A 45 47.78 -5.86 11.88
CA ALA A 45 48.72 -6.18 12.94
C ALA A 45 49.71 -5.05 13.24
N ALA A 46 50.08 -4.87 14.52
CA ALA A 46 51.45 -4.59 14.97
C ALA A 46 51.54 -4.60 16.51
N GLU A 47 52.41 -5.48 17.01
CA GLU A 47 53.36 -5.36 18.13
C GLU A 47 52.95 -4.87 19.55
N ARG A 48 53.26 -5.79 20.49
CA ARG A 48 53.58 -5.64 21.93
C ARG A 48 54.76 -4.67 22.16
N PRO A 49 55.01 -4.08 23.37
CA PRO A 49 55.18 -4.87 24.61
C PRO A 49 54.78 -4.26 25.98
N SER A 50 54.38 -5.18 26.86
CA SER A 50 54.51 -5.26 28.34
C SER A 50 54.64 -4.02 29.23
N ALA A 51 53.70 -3.90 30.19
CA ALA A 51 54.01 -3.70 31.61
C ALA A 51 52.80 -4.14 32.48
N ARG A 52 53.04 -5.04 33.43
CA ARG A 52 52.08 -5.46 34.47
C ARG A 52 52.19 -4.52 35.67
N THR A 53 51.05 -4.08 36.21
CA THR A 53 50.88 -3.75 37.64
C THR A 53 49.45 -4.10 38.06
N PRO A 54 49.23 -4.68 39.25
CA PRO A 54 47.91 -5.10 39.71
C PRO A 54 47.25 -4.04 40.61
N SER A 55 45.95 -4.23 40.83
CA SER A 55 45.06 -3.56 41.81
C SER A 55 44.26 -2.35 41.30
N GLY A 56 42.93 -2.47 41.46
CA GLY A 56 41.97 -1.44 41.10
C GLY A 56 40.64 -2.05 40.64
N ARG A 57 39.83 -2.52 41.60
CA ARG A 57 38.43 -2.92 41.38
C ARG A 57 37.65 -1.66 41.00
N SER A 58 37.64 -1.34 39.71
CA SER A 58 36.91 -0.22 39.12
C SER A 58 35.51 -0.68 38.75
N THR A 59 34.51 -0.05 39.38
CA THR A 59 33.11 -0.11 39.00
C THR A 59 32.96 0.44 37.59
N ARG A 60 32.75 -0.48 36.64
CA ARG A 60 32.58 -0.15 35.22
C ARG A 60 31.33 0.73 35.07
N PRO A 61 31.44 1.99 34.62
CA PRO A 61 30.27 2.79 34.33
C PRO A 61 29.54 2.18 33.13
N VAL A 62 28.22 2.13 33.23
CA VAL A 62 27.31 1.78 32.14
C VAL A 62 27.65 2.67 30.94
N ARG A 63 28.13 2.10 29.83
CA ARG A 63 28.33 2.83 28.57
C ARG A 63 26.96 3.28 28.09
N LEU A 64 26.75 4.60 28.08
CA LEU A 64 25.67 5.24 27.32
C LEU A 64 25.84 4.92 25.82
N PRO A 65 24.75 4.84 25.06
CA PRO A 65 24.78 4.55 23.63
C PRO A 65 25.63 5.61 22.89
N SER A 66 26.52 5.15 22.02
CA SER A 66 27.57 5.88 21.32
C SER A 66 27.11 6.99 20.36
N GLY A 67 25.81 7.28 20.26
CA GLY A 67 25.25 8.29 19.35
C GLY A 67 25.51 9.74 19.79
N ASP A 68 25.47 10.02 21.10
CA ASP A 68 25.54 11.40 21.61
C ASP A 68 26.95 12.02 21.51
N ALA A 69 27.99 11.19 21.66
CA ALA A 69 29.37 11.63 21.51
C ALA A 69 29.69 12.08 20.07
N HIS A 70 29.15 11.37 19.08
CA HIS A 70 29.33 11.72 17.67
C HIS A 70 28.64 13.05 17.30
N LEU A 71 27.44 13.29 17.81
CA LEU A 71 26.74 14.55 17.56
C LEU A 71 27.47 15.75 18.19
N ALA A 72 27.99 15.61 19.41
CA ALA A 72 28.74 16.67 20.09
C ALA A 72 30.02 17.00 19.32
N ASP A 73 30.79 15.98 18.90
CA ASP A 73 32.02 16.16 18.13
C ASP A 73 31.77 16.79 16.75
N ASP A 74 30.68 16.43 16.07
CA ASP A 74 30.31 17.01 14.78
C ASP A 74 29.83 18.46 14.91
N LEU A 75 29.06 18.79 15.97
CA LEU A 75 28.64 20.17 16.25
C LEU A 75 29.84 21.08 16.56
N ASP A 76 30.79 20.62 17.37
CA ASP A 76 32.02 21.37 17.66
C ASP A 76 32.87 21.57 16.40
N ARG A 77 32.98 20.55 15.54
CA ARG A 77 33.68 20.67 14.25
C ARG A 77 33.03 21.72 13.36
N TRP A 78 31.70 21.81 13.32
CA TRP A 78 30.99 22.78 12.50
C TRP A 78 31.04 24.21 13.05
N VAL A 79 31.07 24.38 14.38
CA VAL A 79 31.32 25.68 15.02
C VAL A 79 32.75 26.15 14.73
N LEU A 80 33.74 25.26 14.85
CA LEU A 80 35.13 25.57 14.50
C LEU A 80 35.30 25.92 13.01
N ALA A 81 34.51 25.32 12.14
CA ALA A 81 34.49 25.62 10.70
C ALA A 81 33.73 26.93 10.37
N GLY A 82 33.12 27.60 11.34
CA GLY A 82 32.30 28.80 11.12
C GLY A 82 31.00 28.54 10.36
N LEU A 83 30.58 27.27 10.25
CA LEU A 83 29.34 26.85 9.59
C LEU A 83 28.12 27.04 10.49
N LEU A 84 28.33 27.03 11.80
CA LEU A 84 27.30 27.23 12.81
C LEU A 84 27.80 28.20 13.87
N ASP A 85 26.91 29.07 14.33
CA ASP A 85 27.14 29.84 15.55
C ASP A 85 27.04 28.92 16.79
N PRO A 86 27.82 29.15 17.87
CA PRO A 86 27.73 28.37 19.10
C PRO A 86 26.31 28.28 19.68
N THR A 87 25.49 29.33 19.50
CA THR A 87 24.10 29.31 19.96
C THR A 87 23.23 28.37 19.10
N GLN A 88 23.49 28.26 17.80
CA GLN A 88 22.79 27.32 16.92
C GLN A 88 23.18 25.88 17.23
N ALA A 89 24.46 25.61 17.47
CA ALA A 89 24.93 24.28 17.88
C ALA A 89 24.29 23.85 19.21
N ALA A 90 24.22 24.76 20.19
CA ALA A 90 23.54 24.49 21.46
C ALA A 90 22.03 24.22 21.28
N ALA A 91 21.37 24.93 20.36
CA ALA A 91 19.95 24.72 20.04
C ALA A 91 19.71 23.36 19.34
N ILE A 92 20.58 22.96 18.41
CA ILE A 92 20.51 21.66 17.74
C ILE A 92 20.75 20.54 18.76
N ALA A 93 21.77 20.66 19.60
CA ALA A 93 22.05 19.69 20.66
C ALA A 93 20.88 19.55 21.65
N ALA A 94 20.23 20.65 22.04
CA ALA A 94 19.05 20.63 22.89
C ALA A 94 17.84 19.99 22.20
N HIS A 95 17.68 20.22 20.89
CA HIS A 95 16.64 19.61 20.08
C HIS A 95 16.81 18.09 19.98
N GLU A 96 18.01 17.63 19.65
CA GLU A 96 18.32 16.19 19.53
C GLU A 96 18.16 15.46 20.87
N ARG A 97 18.56 16.08 21.99
CA ARG A 97 18.32 15.56 23.34
C ARG A 97 16.82 15.43 23.67
N SER A 98 16.01 16.39 23.23
CA SER A 98 14.55 16.34 23.41
C SER A 98 13.88 15.24 22.57
N LEU A 99 14.44 14.94 21.39
CA LEU A 99 13.96 13.89 20.49
C LEU A 99 14.24 12.50 21.04
N HIS A 100 15.37 12.32 21.74
CA HIS A 100 15.79 11.05 22.33
C HIS A 100 15.23 10.81 23.75
N GLY A 101 14.44 11.74 24.30
CA GLY A 101 13.77 11.58 25.59
C GLY A 101 14.72 11.55 26.81
N LEU A 102 16.00 11.89 26.62
CA LEU A 102 17.01 11.91 27.67
C LEU A 102 16.88 13.23 28.45
N THR A 103 16.09 13.17 29.52
CA THR A 103 16.05 14.25 30.51
C THR A 103 17.32 14.12 31.37
N PRO A 104 18.24 15.10 31.42
CA PRO A 104 19.44 14.97 32.22
C PRO A 104 19.08 14.83 33.71
N PRO A 105 19.84 14.03 34.50
CA PRO A 105 19.72 14.04 35.95
C PRO A 105 20.02 15.44 36.45
N ARG A 106 19.05 16.06 37.11
CA ARG A 106 19.18 17.41 37.68
C ARG A 106 20.23 17.36 38.80
N PRO A 107 21.33 18.14 38.75
CA PRO A 107 22.21 18.25 39.89
C PRO A 107 21.42 18.87 41.06
N ALA A 108 21.50 18.24 42.23
CA ALA A 108 20.66 18.54 43.40
C ALA A 108 20.78 19.98 43.95
N TRP A 109 21.74 20.77 43.45
CA TRP A 109 22.08 22.09 43.97
C TRP A 109 21.74 23.26 43.03
N ALA A 110 21.18 23.01 41.84
CA ALA A 110 20.84 24.10 40.92
C ALA A 110 19.59 24.87 41.39
N PRO A 111 19.65 26.22 41.54
CA PRO A 111 18.51 27.03 41.94
C PRO A 111 17.34 26.86 40.96
N PRO A 112 16.09 26.96 41.42
CA PRO A 112 14.92 26.83 40.56
C PRO A 112 14.92 27.98 39.55
N THR A 113 15.36 27.71 38.32
CA THR A 113 15.10 28.60 37.20
C THR A 113 13.58 28.72 37.02
N PRO A 114 13.05 29.93 36.81
CA PRO A 114 11.64 30.08 36.44
C PRO A 114 11.39 29.20 35.22
N PRO A 115 10.30 28.42 35.18
CA PRO A 115 10.02 27.52 34.08
C PRO A 115 10.03 28.35 32.80
N VAL A 116 11.01 28.11 31.92
CA VAL A 116 10.94 28.60 30.54
C VAL A 116 9.62 28.06 30.02
N PRO A 117 8.65 28.90 29.62
CA PRO A 117 7.40 28.41 29.08
C PRO A 117 7.76 27.64 27.82
N VAL A 118 7.85 26.32 27.96
CA VAL A 118 7.87 25.41 26.84
C VAL A 118 6.60 25.75 26.10
N ALA A 119 6.75 26.41 24.94
CA ALA A 119 5.64 26.71 24.07
C ALA A 119 5.03 25.36 23.69
N THR A 120 4.06 24.94 24.49
CA THR A 120 3.31 23.73 24.30
C THR A 120 2.62 23.96 22.99
N ARG A 121 3.14 23.33 21.92
CA ARG A 121 2.42 23.26 20.65
C ARG A 121 1.05 22.73 21.02
N ARG A 122 0.05 23.61 21.04
CA ARG A 122 -1.35 23.27 21.30
C ARG A 122 -1.73 22.26 20.22
N ARG A 123 -1.65 20.98 20.56
CA ARG A 123 -2.18 19.90 19.75
C ARG A 123 -3.69 20.06 19.88
N ILE A 124 -4.31 20.68 18.89
CA ILE A 124 -5.76 20.71 18.79
C ILE A 124 -6.20 19.24 18.84
N PRO A 125 -7.04 18.84 19.80
CA PRO A 125 -7.43 17.45 19.96
C PRO A 125 -8.10 16.96 18.68
N VAL A 126 -7.66 15.81 18.16
CA VAL A 126 -8.16 15.16 16.93
C VAL A 126 -9.69 15.03 16.92
N VAL A 127 -10.30 14.91 18.11
CA VAL A 127 -11.74 14.88 18.31
C VAL A 127 -12.41 16.18 17.84
N ALA A 128 -11.84 17.35 18.11
CA ALA A 128 -12.39 18.63 17.65
C ALA A 128 -12.30 18.77 16.12
N GLU A 129 -11.25 18.22 15.51
CA GLU A 129 -11.11 18.18 14.05
C GLU A 129 -12.16 17.25 13.42
N ALA A 130 -12.35 16.05 13.99
CA ALA A 130 -13.38 15.10 13.55
C ALA A 130 -14.80 15.66 13.71
N LEU A 131 -15.08 16.32 14.83
CA LEU A 131 -16.38 16.97 15.07
C LEU A 131 -16.63 18.10 14.05
N GLY A 132 -15.57 18.85 13.69
CA GLY A 132 -15.63 19.87 12.65
C GLY A 132 -15.98 19.30 11.27
N TYR A 133 -15.41 18.16 10.90
CA TYR A 133 -15.76 17.48 9.64
C TYR A 133 -17.20 16.94 9.67
N ILE A 134 -17.65 16.33 10.78
CA ILE A 134 -19.02 15.84 10.92
C ILE A 134 -20.02 17.00 10.86
N GLY A 135 -19.76 18.10 11.57
CA GLY A 135 -20.58 19.31 11.52
C GLY A 135 -20.65 19.92 10.12
N GLY A 136 -19.52 19.93 9.40
CA GLY A 136 -19.47 20.36 8.00
C GLY A 136 -20.33 19.49 7.07
N ILE A 137 -20.28 18.16 7.24
CA ILE A 137 -21.10 17.22 6.46
C ILE A 137 -22.59 17.41 6.78
N LEU A 138 -22.97 17.46 8.06
CA LEU A 138 -24.36 17.67 8.47
C LEU A 138 -24.90 19.02 7.97
N GLY A 139 -24.09 20.07 8.06
CA GLY A 139 -24.42 21.38 7.49
C GLY A 139 -24.63 21.32 5.98
N ALA A 140 -23.73 20.66 5.25
CA ALA A 140 -23.85 20.48 3.81
C ALA A 140 -25.11 19.69 3.42
N VAL A 141 -25.43 18.61 4.15
CA VAL A 141 -26.66 17.83 3.95
C VAL A 141 -27.90 18.68 4.21
N GLY A 142 -27.93 19.43 5.32
CA GLY A 142 -29.05 20.31 5.66
C GLY A 142 -29.28 21.40 4.60
N VAL A 143 -28.21 22.04 4.12
CA VAL A 143 -28.29 23.01 3.02
C VAL A 143 -28.77 22.32 1.73
N THR A 144 -28.26 21.13 1.41
CA THR A 144 -28.68 20.40 0.20
C THR A 144 -30.16 20.04 0.23
N LEU A 145 -30.68 19.58 1.37
CA LEU A 145 -32.10 19.27 1.53
C LEU A 145 -32.99 20.51 1.44
N LEU A 146 -32.55 21.63 2.04
CA LEU A 146 -33.25 22.90 1.95
C LEU A 146 -33.31 23.38 0.49
N VAL A 147 -32.16 23.35 -0.20
CA VAL A 147 -32.02 23.70 -1.60
C VAL A 147 -32.92 22.81 -2.47
N GLN A 148 -32.86 21.48 -2.33
CA GLN A 148 -33.71 20.55 -3.08
C GLN A 148 -35.20 20.83 -2.93
N ARG A 149 -35.64 21.23 -1.73
CA ARG A 149 -37.03 21.57 -1.48
C ARG A 149 -37.46 22.87 -2.14
N SER A 150 -36.60 23.89 -2.14
CA SER A 150 -36.91 25.21 -2.72
C SER A 150 -36.57 25.34 -4.20
N TRP A 151 -35.76 24.43 -4.76
CA TRP A 151 -35.23 24.54 -6.12
C TRP A 151 -36.34 24.57 -7.17
N ALA A 152 -37.40 23.76 -7.00
CA ALA A 152 -38.49 23.71 -7.97
C ALA A 152 -39.29 25.02 -8.09
N ASP A 153 -39.25 25.88 -7.06
CA ASP A 153 -40.05 27.12 -7.00
C ASP A 153 -39.26 28.36 -7.47
N ILE A 154 -37.98 28.20 -7.80
CA ILE A 154 -37.06 29.31 -8.14
C ILE A 154 -36.81 29.32 -9.65
N GLY A 155 -36.74 30.53 -10.24
CA GLY A 155 -36.43 30.68 -11.66
C GLY A 155 -34.96 30.35 -12.00
N SER A 156 -34.68 29.95 -13.22
CA SER A 156 -33.35 29.45 -13.63
C SER A 156 -32.20 30.43 -13.43
N ALA A 157 -32.43 31.71 -13.71
CA ALA A 157 -31.45 32.76 -13.45
C ALA A 157 -31.06 32.85 -11.96
N ALA A 158 -32.00 32.57 -11.06
CA ALA A 158 -31.73 32.56 -9.62
C ALA A 158 -30.95 31.31 -9.19
N HIS A 159 -31.16 30.14 -9.80
CA HIS A 159 -30.30 28.97 -9.60
C HIS A 159 -28.84 29.27 -9.94
N ALA A 160 -28.60 29.84 -11.12
CA ALA A 160 -27.26 30.20 -11.57
C ALA A 160 -26.64 31.26 -10.65
N ALA A 161 -27.41 32.28 -10.27
CA ALA A 161 -26.94 33.32 -9.35
C ALA A 161 -26.56 32.75 -7.98
N ILE A 162 -27.38 31.87 -7.40
CA ILE A 162 -27.11 31.25 -6.10
C ILE A 162 -25.82 30.42 -6.16
N ALA A 163 -25.68 29.54 -7.16
CA ALA A 163 -24.49 28.71 -7.30
C ALA A 163 -23.23 29.55 -7.54
N GLY A 164 -23.29 30.53 -8.46
CA GLY A 164 -22.18 31.43 -8.77
C GLY A 164 -21.74 32.28 -7.58
N VAL A 165 -22.70 32.88 -6.85
CA VAL A 165 -22.41 33.66 -5.63
C VAL A 165 -21.78 32.77 -4.55
N ALA A 166 -22.30 31.56 -4.34
CA ALA A 166 -21.73 30.60 -3.39
C ALA A 166 -20.28 30.25 -3.74
N THR A 167 -19.98 29.99 -5.02
CA THR A 167 -18.61 29.75 -5.49
C THR A 167 -17.70 30.94 -5.19
N VAL A 168 -18.11 32.16 -5.55
CA VAL A 168 -17.31 33.38 -5.31
C VAL A 168 -17.04 33.57 -3.81
N LEU A 169 -18.07 33.42 -2.96
CA LEU A 169 -17.92 33.56 -1.51
C LEU A 169 -16.94 32.53 -0.93
N LEU A 170 -17.00 31.27 -1.39
CA LEU A 170 -16.08 30.22 -0.94
C LEU A 170 -14.63 30.47 -1.40
N VAL A 171 -14.44 30.95 -2.64
CA VAL A 171 -13.12 31.36 -3.14
C VAL A 171 -12.57 32.50 -2.28
N VAL A 172 -13.34 33.57 -2.08
CA VAL A 172 -12.95 34.73 -1.27
C VAL A 172 -12.63 34.29 0.16
N ALA A 173 -13.51 33.53 0.81
CA ALA A 173 -13.27 33.00 2.15
C ALA A 173 -11.95 32.22 2.23
N GLY A 174 -11.70 31.31 1.28
CA GLY A 174 -10.45 30.56 1.24
C GLY A 174 -9.22 31.44 1.00
N THR A 175 -9.33 32.53 0.24
CA THR A 175 -8.22 33.48 0.05
C THR A 175 -7.89 34.25 1.32
N LEU A 176 -8.89 34.61 2.13
CA LEU A 176 -8.74 35.33 3.39
C LEU A 176 -8.10 34.46 4.50
N VAL A 177 -8.22 33.14 4.42
CA VAL A 177 -7.58 32.20 5.37
C VAL A 177 -6.06 32.19 5.18
N HIS A 178 -5.32 32.71 6.17
CA HIS A 178 -3.87 32.80 6.16
C HIS A 178 -3.20 31.51 6.66
N GLU A 179 -2.54 30.79 5.76
CA GLU A 179 -1.95 29.46 6.00
C GLU A 179 -0.63 29.46 6.78
N ARG A 180 0.06 30.61 6.90
CA ARG A 180 1.45 30.67 7.37
C ARG A 180 1.65 30.33 8.86
N ARG A 181 0.59 30.27 9.66
CA ARG A 181 0.69 30.13 11.13
C ARG A 181 0.15 28.81 11.69
N ASP A 182 -0.76 28.12 10.98
CA ASP A 182 -1.44 26.95 11.52
C ASP A 182 -1.77 25.91 10.42
N PRO A 183 -1.33 24.64 10.56
CA PRO A 183 -1.71 23.53 9.66
C PRO A 183 -3.23 23.35 9.52
N ALA A 184 -4.02 23.62 10.56
CA ALA A 184 -5.47 23.51 10.52
C ALA A 184 -6.09 24.52 9.54
N LEU A 185 -5.58 25.75 9.50
CA LEU A 185 -6.01 26.77 8.56
C LEU A 185 -5.66 26.42 7.11
N ALA A 186 -4.53 25.74 6.88
CA ALA A 186 -4.18 25.23 5.57
C ALA A 186 -5.17 24.15 5.08
N ARG A 187 -5.63 23.26 5.99
CA ARG A 187 -6.66 22.25 5.69
C ARG A 187 -8.01 22.90 5.40
N LEU A 188 -8.43 23.84 6.25
CA LEU A 188 -9.68 24.59 6.06
C LEU A 188 -9.70 25.32 4.71
N ARG A 189 -8.61 26.00 4.35
CA ARG A 189 -8.48 26.65 3.03
C ARG A 189 -8.60 25.65 1.88
N GLY A 190 -7.93 24.50 2.00
CA GLY A 190 -8.03 23.42 1.01
C GLY A 190 -9.47 22.92 0.84
N MET A 191 -10.20 22.75 1.95
CA MET A 191 -11.60 22.34 1.95
C MET A 191 -12.50 23.41 1.32
N LEU A 192 -12.37 24.69 1.72
CA LEU A 192 -13.14 25.80 1.16
C LEU A 192 -12.99 25.89 -0.36
N TRP A 193 -11.78 25.72 -0.87
CA TRP A 193 -11.51 25.72 -2.30
C TRP A 193 -12.02 24.47 -3.01
N LEU A 194 -11.98 23.31 -2.36
CA LEU A 194 -12.60 22.10 -2.92
C LEU A 194 -14.12 22.26 -3.03
N THR A 195 -14.75 22.82 -2.00
CA THR A 195 -16.19 23.15 -2.03
C THR A 195 -16.49 24.24 -3.06
N ALA A 196 -15.59 25.21 -3.26
CA ALA A 196 -15.73 26.19 -4.34
C ALA A 196 -15.72 25.52 -5.72
N THR A 197 -14.83 24.56 -5.98
CA THR A 197 -14.85 23.81 -7.25
C THR A 197 -16.09 22.93 -7.40
N ALA A 198 -16.61 22.35 -6.32
CA ALA A 198 -17.86 21.58 -6.37
C ALA A 198 -19.08 22.47 -6.67
N THR A 199 -19.16 23.65 -6.05
CA THR A 199 -20.23 24.63 -6.37
C THR A 199 -20.09 25.19 -7.78
N ALA A 200 -18.86 25.35 -8.29
CA ALA A 200 -18.61 25.72 -9.69
C ALA A 200 -19.08 24.63 -10.67
N ALA A 201 -18.98 23.36 -10.31
CA ALA A 201 -19.55 22.26 -11.08
C ALA A 201 -21.08 22.36 -11.16
N VAL A 202 -21.75 22.65 -10.03
CA VAL A 202 -23.21 22.90 -10.00
C VAL A 202 -23.58 24.12 -10.83
N PHE A 203 -22.80 25.20 -10.76
CA PHE A 203 -22.99 26.37 -11.63
C PHE A 203 -22.86 26.01 -13.11
N GLY A 204 -21.84 25.22 -13.49
CA GLY A 204 -21.67 24.74 -14.86
C GLY A 204 -22.82 23.84 -15.33
N TRP A 205 -23.39 23.03 -14.43
CA TRP A 205 -24.57 22.23 -14.70
C TRP A 205 -25.80 23.10 -14.98
N VAL A 206 -26.13 24.05 -14.10
CA VAL A 206 -27.26 24.98 -14.29
C VAL A 206 -27.08 25.82 -15.55
N LEU A 207 -25.86 26.25 -15.84
CA LEU A 207 -25.55 27.00 -17.06
C LEU A 207 -25.86 26.17 -18.31
N ALA A 208 -25.48 24.88 -18.32
CA ALA A 208 -25.75 24.00 -19.45
C ALA A 208 -27.23 23.65 -19.58
N ASP A 209 -27.87 23.21 -18.50
CA ASP A 209 -29.23 22.68 -18.49
C ASP A 209 -30.29 23.79 -18.64
N GLU A 210 -30.17 24.86 -17.86
CA GLU A 210 -31.26 25.84 -17.73
C GLU A 210 -31.05 27.15 -18.50
N LEU A 211 -29.81 27.53 -18.81
CA LEU A 211 -29.50 28.81 -19.48
C LEU A 211 -29.12 28.65 -20.96
N ILE A 212 -28.38 27.59 -21.29
CA ILE A 212 -27.97 27.28 -22.67
C ILE A 212 -28.90 26.23 -23.30
N GLU A 213 -29.72 25.53 -22.49
CA GLU A 213 -30.64 24.48 -22.93
C GLU A 213 -29.92 23.38 -23.73
N VAL A 214 -28.74 22.97 -23.25
CA VAL A 214 -27.93 21.92 -23.86
C VAL A 214 -28.67 20.59 -23.76
N THR A 215 -29.03 20.01 -24.91
CA THR A 215 -29.82 18.76 -24.94
C THR A 215 -28.98 17.49 -24.83
N SER A 216 -27.67 17.55 -25.12
CA SER A 216 -26.79 16.38 -25.01
C SER A 216 -26.12 16.30 -23.64
N GLY A 217 -26.20 15.13 -23.02
CA GLY A 217 -25.57 14.90 -21.71
C GLY A 217 -24.04 15.01 -21.77
N GLU A 218 -23.45 14.78 -22.94
CA GLU A 218 -22.02 14.97 -23.18
C GLU A 218 -21.62 16.44 -23.12
N LEU A 219 -22.33 17.35 -23.80
CA LEU A 219 -22.04 18.78 -23.76
C LEU A 219 -22.35 19.40 -22.38
N GLU A 220 -23.36 18.88 -21.68
CA GLU A 220 -23.65 19.22 -20.28
C GLU A 220 -22.43 18.88 -19.39
N ALA A 221 -21.94 17.64 -19.47
CA ALA A 221 -20.75 17.19 -18.74
C ALA A 221 -19.48 17.97 -19.14
N LEU A 222 -19.34 18.34 -20.42
CA LEU A 222 -18.23 19.18 -20.91
C LEU A 222 -18.26 20.56 -20.25
N THR A 223 -19.44 21.18 -20.14
CA THR A 223 -19.61 22.50 -19.52
C THR A 223 -19.27 22.45 -18.03
N ILE A 224 -19.74 21.43 -17.32
CA ILE A 224 -19.40 21.16 -15.91
C ILE A 224 -17.88 21.02 -15.76
N ALA A 225 -17.24 20.21 -16.59
CA ALA A 225 -15.81 19.96 -16.54
C ALA A 225 -14.99 21.21 -16.88
N ALA A 226 -15.40 22.00 -17.88
CA ALA A 226 -14.73 23.23 -18.29
C ALA A 226 -14.73 24.28 -17.17
N VAL A 227 -15.89 24.55 -16.57
CA VAL A 227 -16.02 25.51 -15.46
C VAL A 227 -15.22 25.06 -14.23
N THR A 228 -15.38 23.79 -13.85
CA THR A 228 -14.67 23.22 -12.69
C THR A 228 -13.16 23.20 -12.91
N GLY A 229 -12.72 22.79 -14.09
CA GLY A 229 -11.31 22.71 -14.47
C GLY A 229 -10.65 24.07 -14.55
N ALA A 230 -11.32 25.07 -15.12
CA ALA A 230 -10.83 26.44 -15.17
C ALA A 230 -10.59 27.01 -13.76
N LEU A 231 -11.58 26.88 -12.86
CA LEU A 231 -11.43 27.34 -11.48
C LEU A 231 -10.32 26.59 -10.74
N ALA A 232 -10.30 25.26 -10.85
CA ALA A 232 -9.29 24.43 -10.19
C ALA A 232 -7.87 24.75 -10.69
N LEU A 233 -7.71 24.99 -11.99
CA LEU A 233 -6.45 25.38 -12.60
C LEU A 233 -5.97 26.74 -12.09
N VAL A 234 -6.86 27.74 -12.01
CA VAL A 234 -6.54 29.07 -11.44
C VAL A 234 -6.11 28.95 -9.98
N LEU A 235 -6.81 28.15 -9.18
CA LEU A 235 -6.48 27.95 -7.75
C LEU A 235 -5.20 27.12 -7.55
N TRP A 236 -4.86 26.26 -8.50
CA TRP A 236 -3.62 25.47 -8.51
C TRP A 236 -2.42 26.25 -9.05
N TRP A 237 -2.63 27.24 -9.92
CA TRP A 237 -1.57 27.92 -10.65
C TRP A 237 -0.44 28.45 -9.75
N ASN A 238 0.78 27.97 -10.00
CA ASN A 238 2.00 28.35 -9.27
C ASN A 238 1.95 28.10 -7.74
N ARG A 239 1.10 27.18 -7.27
CA ARG A 239 0.94 26.84 -5.85
C ARG A 239 0.81 25.33 -5.65
N THR A 240 1.43 24.81 -4.59
CA THR A 240 1.31 23.40 -4.19
C THR A 240 -0.04 23.13 -3.52
N ARG A 241 -1.07 22.84 -4.33
CA ARG A 241 -2.45 22.61 -3.87
C ARG A 241 -2.93 21.22 -4.32
N PRO A 242 -2.77 20.16 -3.49
CA PRO A 242 -3.03 18.77 -3.89
C PRO A 242 -4.44 18.53 -4.40
N LEU A 243 -5.44 19.04 -3.68
CA LEU A 243 -6.85 18.84 -4.03
C LEU A 243 -7.19 19.52 -5.36
N GLN A 244 -6.70 20.75 -5.57
CA GLN A 244 -6.96 21.50 -6.80
C GLN A 244 -6.24 20.90 -8.01
N GLN A 245 -5.03 20.35 -7.81
CA GLN A 245 -4.34 19.56 -8.84
C GLN A 245 -5.17 18.33 -9.26
N VAL A 246 -5.70 17.57 -8.30
CA VAL A 246 -6.55 16.40 -8.60
C VAL A 246 -7.80 16.80 -9.38
N VAL A 247 -8.50 17.85 -8.92
CA VAL A 247 -9.73 18.33 -9.58
C VAL A 247 -9.43 18.83 -11.00
N ALA A 248 -8.36 19.62 -11.19
CA ALA A 248 -7.99 20.13 -12.51
C ALA A 248 -7.65 19.00 -13.49
N LEU A 249 -6.86 18.01 -13.07
CA LEU A 249 -6.50 16.87 -13.91
C LEU A 249 -7.71 15.98 -14.23
N ALA A 250 -8.58 15.73 -13.24
CA ALA A 250 -9.81 14.96 -13.47
C ALA A 250 -10.75 15.69 -14.43
N ALA A 251 -10.91 17.02 -14.28
CA ALA A 251 -11.71 17.84 -15.17
C ALA A 251 -11.20 17.81 -16.62
N VAL A 252 -9.88 17.77 -16.85
CA VAL A 252 -9.31 17.61 -18.20
C VAL A 252 -9.70 16.26 -18.81
N LEU A 253 -9.64 15.16 -18.05
CA LEU A 253 -10.05 13.84 -18.55
C LEU A 253 -11.55 13.79 -18.85
N VAL A 254 -12.39 14.36 -17.98
CA VAL A 254 -13.84 14.42 -18.20
C VAL A 254 -14.15 15.29 -19.42
N ALA A 255 -13.55 16.47 -19.55
CA ALA A 255 -13.76 17.34 -20.70
C ALA A 255 -13.32 16.66 -22.02
N ALA A 256 -12.17 15.99 -22.04
CA ALA A 256 -11.71 15.24 -23.20
C ALA A 256 -12.67 14.10 -23.54
N GLY A 257 -13.15 13.36 -22.54
CA GLY A 257 -14.12 12.28 -22.71
C GLY A 257 -15.47 12.78 -23.22
N SER A 258 -16.04 13.80 -22.60
CA SER A 258 -17.30 14.43 -23.00
C SER A 258 -17.24 14.97 -24.43
N LEU A 259 -16.17 15.70 -24.78
CA LEU A 259 -15.98 16.22 -26.13
C LEU A 259 -15.89 15.10 -27.17
N THR A 260 -15.22 14.00 -26.85
CA THR A 260 -15.10 12.87 -27.78
C THR A 260 -16.34 11.99 -27.83
N GLY A 261 -17.12 11.92 -26.75
CA GLY A 261 -18.42 11.26 -26.70
C GLY A 261 -19.39 11.88 -27.67
N GLU A 262 -19.47 13.20 -27.67
CA GLU A 262 -20.34 13.97 -28.56
C GLU A 262 -20.07 13.69 -30.05
N PHE A 263 -18.80 13.54 -30.45
CA PHE A 263 -18.43 13.46 -31.86
C PHE A 263 -18.02 12.08 -32.37
N ALA A 264 -17.62 11.16 -31.50
CA ALA A 264 -16.93 9.92 -31.91
C ALA A 264 -17.39 8.65 -31.18
N GLY A 265 -18.41 8.74 -30.31
CA GLY A 265 -19.02 7.61 -29.61
C GLY A 265 -18.19 7.02 -28.47
N GLY A 266 -18.77 6.04 -27.78
CA GLY A 266 -18.21 5.53 -26.52
C GLY A 266 -16.84 4.85 -26.65
N VAL A 267 -16.59 4.07 -27.70
CA VAL A 267 -15.27 3.41 -27.87
C VAL A 267 -14.15 4.44 -28.02
N THR A 268 -14.33 5.44 -28.88
CA THR A 268 -13.33 6.50 -29.09
C THR A 268 -13.13 7.32 -27.81
N THR A 269 -14.22 7.61 -27.10
CA THR A 269 -14.20 8.24 -25.77
C THR A 269 -13.33 7.47 -24.79
N GLY A 270 -13.56 6.15 -24.68
CA GLY A 270 -12.78 5.29 -23.79
C GLY A 270 -11.30 5.22 -24.17
N VAL A 271 -10.97 5.22 -25.48
CA VAL A 271 -9.58 5.32 -25.95
C VAL A 271 -8.94 6.64 -25.56
N VAL A 272 -9.62 7.77 -25.76
CA VAL A 272 -9.07 9.11 -25.46
C VAL A 272 -8.89 9.30 -23.96
N VAL A 273 -9.88 8.94 -23.14
CA VAL A 273 -9.77 8.98 -21.68
C VAL A 273 -8.69 8.02 -21.18
N GLY A 274 -8.61 6.82 -21.78
CA GLY A 274 -7.63 5.80 -21.42
C GLY A 274 -6.20 6.24 -21.70
N LEU A 275 -5.93 6.75 -22.91
CA LEU A 275 -4.63 7.27 -23.31
C LEU A 275 -4.26 8.56 -22.57
N GLY A 276 -5.23 9.46 -22.33
CA GLY A 276 -5.04 10.64 -21.49
C GLY A 276 -4.63 10.27 -20.07
N GLY A 277 -5.26 9.25 -19.49
CA GLY A 277 -4.89 8.68 -18.20
C GLY A 277 -3.48 8.08 -18.20
N ALA A 278 -3.14 7.27 -19.21
CA ALA A 278 -1.80 6.70 -19.35
C ALA A 278 -0.71 7.77 -19.52
N LEU A 279 -0.99 8.85 -20.26
CA LEU A 279 -0.10 10.00 -20.39
C LEU A 279 0.11 10.71 -19.05
N MET A 280 -0.94 10.90 -18.26
CA MET A 280 -0.81 11.45 -16.89
C MET A 280 0.00 10.54 -15.97
N VAL A 281 -0.13 9.21 -16.09
CA VAL A 281 0.75 8.26 -15.37
C VAL A 281 2.20 8.50 -15.74
N ALA A 282 2.52 8.61 -17.04
CA ALA A 282 3.88 8.89 -17.52
C ALA A 282 4.41 10.24 -17.00
N ILE A 283 3.63 11.33 -17.11
CA ILE A 283 3.96 12.65 -16.57
C ILE A 283 4.22 12.60 -15.06
N GLY A 284 3.42 11.82 -14.32
CA GLY A 284 3.63 11.57 -12.90
C GLY A 284 4.93 10.85 -12.64
N ILE A 285 5.24 9.78 -13.38
CA ILE A 285 6.48 9.01 -13.24
C ILE A 285 7.71 9.89 -13.52
N ASP A 286 7.65 10.75 -14.55
CA ASP A 286 8.72 11.68 -14.93
C ASP A 286 8.85 12.90 -13.98
N LEU A 287 8.05 12.94 -12.91
CA LEU A 287 8.08 13.95 -11.85
C LEU A 287 7.83 15.39 -12.34
N LEU A 288 7.10 15.55 -13.45
CA LEU A 288 6.85 16.85 -14.10
C LEU A 288 5.77 17.70 -13.41
N THR A 289 5.21 17.24 -12.28
CA THR A 289 4.11 17.91 -11.57
C THR A 289 4.45 18.18 -10.12
N SER A 290 3.75 19.13 -9.49
CA SER A 290 3.98 19.52 -8.08
C SER A 290 3.87 18.36 -7.11
N ILE A 291 2.94 17.43 -7.37
CA ILE A 291 2.72 16.24 -6.53
C ILE A 291 2.55 15.02 -7.46
N PRO A 292 3.67 14.37 -7.83
CA PRO A 292 3.70 13.30 -8.81
C PRO A 292 2.76 12.12 -8.53
N ALA A 293 2.63 11.70 -7.27
CA ALA A 293 1.75 10.59 -6.89
C ALA A 293 0.26 10.87 -7.13
N LEU A 294 -0.18 12.13 -6.98
CA LEU A 294 -1.56 12.50 -7.28
C LEU A 294 -1.81 12.48 -8.79
N THR A 295 -0.87 12.95 -9.60
CA THR A 295 -0.94 12.88 -11.07
C THR A 295 -0.98 11.42 -11.53
N THR A 296 -0.12 10.56 -10.97
CA THR A 296 -0.13 9.11 -11.23
C THR A 296 -1.47 8.49 -10.84
N GLY A 297 -2.06 8.90 -9.70
CA GLY A 297 -3.36 8.39 -9.25
C GLY A 297 -4.52 8.79 -10.15
N VAL A 298 -4.61 10.07 -10.53
CA VAL A 298 -5.64 10.54 -11.47
C VAL A 298 -5.45 9.88 -12.84
N GLY A 299 -4.21 9.77 -13.32
CA GLY A 299 -3.91 9.08 -14.56
C GLY A 299 -4.29 7.60 -14.53
N ALA A 300 -4.00 6.90 -13.43
CA ALA A 300 -4.38 5.50 -13.27
C ALA A 300 -5.91 5.31 -13.24
N ALA A 301 -6.62 6.19 -12.53
CA ALA A 301 -8.09 6.21 -12.55
C ALA A 301 -8.63 6.48 -13.97
N GLY A 302 -8.05 7.43 -14.71
CA GLY A 302 -8.41 7.73 -16.10
C GLY A 302 -8.19 6.54 -17.04
N ALA A 303 -7.05 5.87 -16.93
CA ALA A 303 -6.75 4.67 -17.72
C ALA A 303 -7.74 3.53 -17.43
N MET A 304 -8.08 3.33 -16.14
CA MET A 304 -9.10 2.37 -15.71
C MET A 304 -10.48 2.72 -16.28
N VAL A 305 -10.95 3.96 -16.10
CA VAL A 305 -12.26 4.42 -16.60
C VAL A 305 -12.34 4.30 -18.12
N GLY A 306 -11.31 4.72 -18.85
CA GLY A 306 -11.26 4.60 -20.30
C GLY A 306 -11.42 3.15 -20.77
N ALA A 307 -10.75 2.20 -20.11
CA ALA A 307 -10.91 0.78 -20.43
C ALA A 307 -12.33 0.26 -20.16
N PHE A 308 -12.97 0.69 -19.07
CA PHE A 308 -14.35 0.29 -18.76
C PHE A 308 -15.38 0.94 -19.69
N VAL A 309 -15.15 2.16 -20.17
CA VAL A 309 -15.99 2.79 -21.20
C VAL A 309 -15.90 2.02 -22.53
N ILE A 310 -14.71 1.52 -22.90
CA ILE A 310 -14.59 0.61 -24.06
C ILE A 310 -15.36 -0.69 -23.79
N ALA A 311 -15.28 -1.22 -22.57
CA ALA A 311 -15.95 -2.47 -22.19
C ALA A 311 -17.48 -2.36 -22.20
N SER A 312 -18.06 -1.22 -21.82
CA SER A 312 -19.52 -1.02 -21.85
C SER A 312 -20.09 -1.00 -23.26
N GLU A 313 -19.31 -0.59 -24.26
CA GLU A 313 -19.71 -0.57 -25.66
C GLU A 313 -19.38 -1.88 -26.39
N ARG A 314 -18.21 -2.44 -26.09
CA ARG A 314 -17.67 -3.64 -26.74
C ARG A 314 -17.01 -4.54 -25.72
N GLU A 315 -17.82 -5.30 -24.99
CA GLU A 315 -17.37 -6.19 -23.91
C GLU A 315 -16.18 -7.08 -24.34
N GLY A 316 -16.26 -7.71 -25.52
CA GLY A 316 -15.22 -8.62 -26.02
C GLY A 316 -13.85 -8.01 -26.26
N VAL A 317 -13.76 -6.68 -26.45
CA VAL A 317 -12.49 -5.97 -26.63
C VAL A 317 -12.11 -5.19 -25.38
N GLY A 318 -13.07 -4.51 -24.75
CA GLY A 318 -12.79 -3.65 -23.61
C GLY A 318 -12.43 -4.41 -22.33
N LEU A 319 -13.04 -5.57 -22.08
CA LEU A 319 -12.72 -6.38 -20.90
C LEU A 319 -11.26 -6.89 -20.90
N PRO A 320 -10.72 -7.45 -22.00
CA PRO A 320 -9.29 -7.71 -22.14
C PRO A 320 -8.41 -6.48 -21.97
N ILE A 321 -8.79 -5.33 -22.52
CA ILE A 321 -8.04 -4.08 -22.37
C ILE A 321 -7.99 -3.65 -20.90
N ALA A 322 -9.10 -3.76 -20.15
CA ALA A 322 -9.11 -3.46 -18.73
C ALA A 322 -8.17 -4.37 -17.93
N CYS A 323 -8.13 -5.68 -18.25
CA CYS A 323 -7.14 -6.59 -17.68
C CYS A 323 -5.70 -6.21 -18.05
N LEU A 324 -5.45 -5.79 -19.30
CA LEU A 324 -4.13 -5.33 -19.76
C LEU A 324 -3.70 -4.05 -19.02
N VAL A 325 -4.60 -3.09 -18.83
CA VAL A 325 -4.37 -1.86 -18.08
C VAL A 325 -4.03 -2.18 -16.63
N ALA A 326 -4.80 -3.07 -15.97
CA ALA A 326 -4.50 -3.55 -14.63
C ALA A 326 -3.12 -4.21 -14.54
N ALA A 327 -2.81 -5.14 -15.45
CA ALA A 327 -1.52 -5.83 -15.49
C ALA A 327 -0.35 -4.85 -15.70
N THR A 328 -0.53 -3.84 -16.55
CA THR A 328 0.47 -2.79 -16.81
C THR A 328 0.73 -1.96 -15.55
N MET A 329 -0.31 -1.55 -14.82
CA MET A 329 -0.15 -0.82 -13.56
C MET A 329 0.60 -1.64 -12.51
N LEU A 330 0.24 -2.93 -12.36
CA LEU A 330 0.93 -3.83 -11.43
C LEU A 330 2.39 -4.07 -11.84
N ALA A 331 2.65 -4.23 -13.13
CA ALA A 331 4.02 -4.37 -13.64
C ALA A 331 4.85 -3.12 -13.38
N LEU A 332 4.29 -1.92 -13.59
CA LEU A 332 4.95 -0.65 -13.26
C LEU A 332 5.20 -0.51 -11.76
N ALA A 333 4.28 -0.97 -10.90
CA ALA A 333 4.46 -0.93 -9.45
C ALA A 333 5.57 -1.87 -8.95
N ILE A 334 5.76 -3.02 -9.60
CA ILE A 334 6.76 -4.04 -9.22
C ILE A 334 8.14 -3.70 -9.80
N THR A 335 8.20 -3.12 -11.01
CA THR A 335 9.47 -2.86 -11.70
C THR A 335 10.21 -1.67 -11.07
N ALA A 336 11.48 -1.89 -10.70
CA ALA A 336 12.26 -0.89 -9.99
C ALA A 336 12.71 0.31 -10.85
N ARG A 337 12.66 0.18 -12.18
CA ARG A 337 13.30 1.13 -13.10
C ARG A 337 12.45 2.38 -13.41
N PRO A 338 11.16 2.29 -13.76
CA PRO A 338 10.40 3.48 -14.11
C PRO A 338 9.95 4.25 -12.86
N VAL A 339 9.46 3.57 -11.82
CA VAL A 339 8.83 4.23 -10.67
C VAL A 339 9.83 4.36 -9.52
N THR A 340 10.36 5.56 -9.32
CA THR A 340 11.38 5.84 -8.28
C THR A 340 10.80 6.02 -6.88
N ARG A 341 9.53 6.46 -6.76
CA ARG A 341 8.90 6.76 -5.48
C ARG A 341 7.95 5.66 -5.00
N ASP A 342 8.00 5.36 -3.71
CA ASP A 342 7.18 4.32 -3.08
C ASP A 342 5.68 4.67 -3.08
N ASP A 343 5.32 5.95 -2.95
CA ASP A 343 3.93 6.40 -2.98
C ASP A 343 3.24 6.11 -4.33
N GLN A 344 3.93 6.34 -5.44
CA GLN A 344 3.46 6.00 -6.79
C GLN A 344 3.28 4.50 -6.98
N ARG A 345 4.18 3.68 -6.43
CA ARG A 345 4.05 2.22 -6.48
C ARG A 345 2.80 1.76 -5.74
N VAL A 346 2.52 2.34 -4.57
CA VAL A 346 1.29 1.99 -3.83
C VAL A 346 0.04 2.41 -4.61
N VAL A 347 0.02 3.62 -5.17
CA VAL A 347 -1.10 4.09 -6.00
C VAL A 347 -1.35 3.16 -7.20
N LEU A 348 -0.30 2.83 -7.97
CA LEU A 348 -0.40 1.90 -9.10
C LEU A 348 -0.81 0.49 -8.66
N THR A 349 -0.35 0.03 -7.51
CA THR A 349 -0.76 -1.26 -6.94
C THR A 349 -2.25 -1.26 -6.60
N VAL A 350 -2.74 -0.23 -5.92
CA VAL A 350 -4.15 -0.11 -5.50
C VAL A 350 -5.06 -0.06 -6.72
N PHE A 351 -4.80 0.84 -7.68
CA PHE A 351 -5.61 0.94 -8.90
C PHE A 351 -5.49 -0.31 -9.79
N GLY A 352 -4.30 -0.90 -9.90
CA GLY A 352 -4.09 -2.15 -10.63
C GLY A 352 -4.89 -3.31 -10.04
N ILE A 353 -4.89 -3.47 -8.71
CA ILE A 353 -5.70 -4.50 -8.03
C ILE A 353 -7.19 -4.25 -8.22
N ILE A 354 -7.67 -3.01 -7.96
CA ILE A 354 -9.10 -2.68 -8.11
C ILE A 354 -9.57 -2.96 -9.53
N THR A 355 -8.81 -2.52 -10.54
CA THR A 355 -9.13 -2.75 -11.95
C THR A 355 -9.14 -4.25 -12.27
N LEU A 356 -8.16 -5.01 -11.79
CA LEU A 356 -8.08 -6.45 -12.02
C LEU A 356 -9.25 -7.20 -11.39
N VAL A 357 -9.61 -6.86 -10.15
CA VAL A 357 -10.72 -7.50 -9.42
C VAL A 357 -12.06 -7.24 -10.10
N GLN A 358 -12.25 -6.06 -10.70
CA GLN A 358 -13.47 -5.74 -11.43
C GLN A 358 -13.50 -6.37 -12.83
N ALA A 359 -12.39 -6.27 -13.58
CA ALA A 359 -12.33 -6.71 -14.97
C ALA A 359 -12.21 -8.23 -15.11
N ALA A 360 -11.33 -8.88 -14.34
CA ALA A 360 -10.99 -10.28 -14.58
C ALA A 360 -12.19 -11.25 -14.48
N PRO A 361 -13.07 -11.18 -13.45
CA PRO A 361 -14.23 -12.06 -13.39
C PRO A 361 -15.19 -11.84 -14.56
N GLN A 362 -15.38 -10.59 -14.99
CA GLN A 362 -16.24 -10.24 -16.12
C GLN A 362 -15.65 -10.74 -17.44
N THR A 363 -14.35 -10.52 -17.68
CA THR A 363 -13.63 -11.04 -18.86
C THR A 363 -13.77 -12.54 -18.94
N ILE A 364 -13.48 -13.23 -17.84
CA ILE A 364 -13.59 -14.69 -17.74
C ILE A 364 -15.01 -15.13 -18.06
N ALA A 365 -16.02 -14.53 -17.41
CA ALA A 365 -17.43 -14.90 -17.61
C ALA A 365 -17.90 -14.65 -19.05
N TRP A 366 -17.42 -13.58 -19.69
CA TRP A 366 -17.76 -13.25 -21.07
C TRP A 366 -17.22 -14.31 -22.05
N PHE A 367 -15.90 -14.56 -22.04
CA PHE A 367 -15.28 -15.53 -22.95
C PHE A 367 -15.67 -16.97 -22.62
N ALA A 368 -16.07 -17.24 -21.38
CA ALA A 368 -16.50 -18.58 -20.99
C ALA A 368 -17.83 -19.00 -21.61
N ARG A 369 -18.69 -18.06 -22.04
CA ARG A 369 -19.96 -18.40 -22.72
C ARG A 369 -19.72 -19.11 -24.04
N ASP A 370 -18.75 -18.64 -24.82
CA ASP A 370 -18.47 -19.15 -26.16
C ASP A 370 -17.31 -20.16 -26.18
N ALA A 371 -16.38 -20.03 -25.24
CA ALA A 371 -15.16 -20.83 -25.18
C ALA A 371 -14.74 -21.14 -23.74
N GLY A 372 -15.68 -21.65 -22.93
CA GLY A 372 -15.47 -22.04 -21.53
C GLY A 372 -14.21 -22.85 -21.29
N VAL A 373 -13.99 -23.92 -22.06
CA VAL A 373 -12.82 -24.81 -21.88
C VAL A 373 -11.51 -24.08 -22.20
N ALA A 374 -11.44 -23.36 -23.33
CA ALA A 374 -10.24 -22.65 -23.74
C ALA A 374 -9.89 -21.51 -22.75
N THR A 375 -10.90 -20.71 -22.37
CA THR A 375 -10.75 -19.62 -21.40
C THR A 375 -10.29 -20.15 -20.05
N GLY A 376 -10.94 -21.19 -19.54
CA GLY A 376 -10.57 -21.82 -18.28
C GLY A 376 -9.16 -22.42 -18.31
N THR A 377 -8.77 -23.05 -19.43
CA THR A 377 -7.42 -23.60 -19.61
C THR A 377 -6.35 -22.52 -19.66
N VAL A 378 -6.60 -21.39 -20.35
CA VAL A 378 -5.66 -20.26 -20.36
C VAL A 378 -5.49 -19.68 -18.95
N VAL A 379 -6.60 -19.45 -18.23
CA VAL A 379 -6.55 -18.97 -16.84
C VAL A 379 -5.80 -19.97 -15.95
N TRP A 380 -6.04 -21.27 -16.14
CA TRP A 380 -5.34 -22.32 -15.42
C TRP A 380 -3.84 -22.33 -15.71
N LEU A 381 -3.43 -22.20 -16.99
CA LEU A 381 -2.02 -22.13 -17.38
C LEU A 381 -1.32 -20.88 -16.83
N LEU A 382 -2.01 -19.73 -16.78
CA LEU A 382 -1.47 -18.52 -16.15
C LEU A 382 -1.22 -18.73 -14.66
N GLY A 383 -2.16 -19.36 -13.96
CA GLY A 383 -1.98 -19.77 -12.57
C GLY A 383 -0.79 -20.71 -12.40
N LEU A 384 -0.66 -21.71 -13.29
CA LEU A 384 0.47 -22.66 -13.29
C LEU A 384 1.82 -21.95 -13.46
N VAL A 385 1.92 -21.01 -14.40
CA VAL A 385 3.14 -20.22 -14.63
C VAL A 385 3.47 -19.37 -13.40
N ALA A 386 2.47 -18.76 -12.75
CA ALA A 386 2.67 -18.00 -11.51
C ALA A 386 3.21 -18.90 -10.39
N VAL A 387 2.61 -20.07 -10.18
CA VAL A 387 3.08 -21.06 -9.21
C VAL A 387 4.49 -21.54 -9.55
N ALA A 388 4.76 -21.90 -10.80
CA ALA A 388 6.08 -22.35 -11.23
C ALA A 388 7.16 -21.27 -11.01
N THR A 389 6.83 -20.00 -11.28
CA THR A 389 7.73 -18.87 -11.07
C THR A 389 7.98 -18.62 -9.58
N ALA A 390 6.93 -18.70 -8.76
CA ALA A 390 7.03 -18.60 -7.30
C ALA A 390 7.94 -19.71 -6.72
N VAL A 391 7.80 -20.94 -7.22
CA VAL A 391 8.60 -22.10 -6.82
C VAL A 391 10.08 -21.92 -7.10
N GLN A 392 10.44 -21.21 -8.17
CA GLN A 392 11.84 -20.91 -8.48
C GLN A 392 12.46 -19.91 -7.48
N ARG A 393 11.68 -19.31 -6.58
CA ARG A 393 12.10 -18.30 -5.58
C ARG A 393 12.86 -17.10 -6.17
N LYS A 394 12.72 -16.85 -7.48
CA LYS A 394 13.36 -15.72 -8.18
C LYS A 394 12.65 -14.38 -7.95
N VAL A 395 11.46 -14.40 -7.34
CA VAL A 395 10.59 -13.22 -7.18
C VAL A 395 10.42 -12.90 -5.69
N ARG A 396 10.54 -11.61 -5.32
CA ARG A 396 10.19 -11.12 -3.98
C ARG A 396 8.69 -11.34 -3.75
N GLY A 397 8.32 -11.99 -2.65
CA GLY A 397 6.91 -12.35 -2.39
C GLY A 397 6.46 -13.66 -3.05
N ALA A 398 7.39 -14.59 -3.31
CA ALA A 398 7.09 -15.92 -3.86
C ALA A 398 5.89 -16.60 -3.19
N ILE A 399 5.74 -16.48 -1.86
CA ILE A 399 4.62 -17.07 -1.12
C ILE A 399 3.26 -16.51 -1.60
N ALA A 400 3.13 -15.19 -1.73
CA ALA A 400 1.90 -14.56 -2.19
C ALA A 400 1.60 -14.96 -3.65
N LEU A 401 2.64 -14.98 -4.50
CA LEU A 401 2.51 -15.40 -5.90
C LEU A 401 2.11 -16.87 -6.02
N GLU A 402 2.61 -17.73 -5.13
CA GLU A 402 2.24 -19.15 -5.04
C GLU A 402 0.75 -19.30 -4.70
N VAL A 403 0.27 -18.61 -3.67
CA VAL A 403 -1.15 -18.66 -3.26
C VAL A 403 -2.08 -18.11 -4.33
N ILE A 404 -1.75 -16.93 -4.88
CA ILE A 404 -2.54 -16.30 -5.94
C ILE A 404 -2.55 -17.20 -7.18
N GLY A 405 -1.39 -17.70 -7.60
CA GLY A 405 -1.29 -18.64 -8.72
C GLY A 405 -2.13 -19.89 -8.50
N GLY A 406 -2.13 -20.44 -7.28
CA GLY A 406 -2.95 -21.59 -6.92
C GLY A 406 -4.46 -21.31 -7.02
N LEU A 407 -4.91 -20.18 -6.47
CA LEU A 407 -6.32 -19.76 -6.60
C LEU A 407 -6.72 -19.53 -8.06
N VAL A 408 -5.84 -18.91 -8.86
CA VAL A 408 -6.06 -18.69 -10.31
C VAL A 408 -6.19 -20.02 -11.05
N MET A 409 -5.39 -21.04 -10.72
CA MET A 409 -5.56 -22.38 -11.29
C MET A 409 -6.92 -22.97 -10.95
N LEU A 410 -7.37 -22.88 -9.69
CA LEU A 410 -8.69 -23.38 -9.28
C LEU A 410 -9.83 -22.66 -10.00
N VAL A 411 -9.75 -21.33 -10.10
CA VAL A 411 -10.73 -20.54 -10.87
C VAL A 411 -10.72 -20.95 -12.34
N GLY A 412 -9.54 -21.09 -12.96
CA GLY A 412 -9.43 -21.54 -14.35
C GLY A 412 -10.09 -22.90 -14.58
N ALA A 413 -9.92 -23.85 -13.65
CA ALA A 413 -10.62 -25.13 -13.71
C ALA A 413 -12.14 -24.95 -13.63
N ALA A 414 -12.65 -24.15 -12.70
CA ALA A 414 -14.10 -23.89 -12.55
C ALA A 414 -14.70 -23.28 -13.83
N VAL A 415 -13.98 -22.37 -14.48
CA VAL A 415 -14.41 -21.66 -15.69
C VAL A 415 -14.64 -22.61 -16.86
N THR A 416 -13.88 -23.71 -16.95
CA THR A 416 -14.14 -24.73 -17.97
C THR A 416 -15.55 -25.32 -17.89
N GLY A 417 -16.21 -25.20 -16.73
CA GLY A 417 -17.55 -25.70 -16.44
C GLY A 417 -18.66 -24.97 -17.17
N ALA A 418 -18.38 -23.75 -17.67
CA ALA A 418 -19.31 -23.02 -18.53
C ALA A 418 -19.64 -23.79 -19.83
N GLN A 419 -18.70 -24.62 -20.31
CA GLN A 419 -18.87 -25.42 -21.53
C GLN A 419 -18.86 -26.93 -21.24
N SER A 420 -18.08 -27.39 -20.27
CA SER A 420 -18.04 -28.80 -19.88
C SER A 420 -17.88 -28.95 -18.38
N GLU A 421 -19.00 -29.22 -17.71
CA GLU A 421 -19.05 -29.46 -16.27
C GLU A 421 -18.20 -30.66 -15.84
N SER A 422 -18.11 -31.70 -16.68
CA SER A 422 -17.23 -32.86 -16.43
C SER A 422 -15.74 -32.47 -16.40
N VAL A 423 -15.29 -31.61 -17.33
CA VAL A 423 -13.90 -31.15 -17.38
C VAL A 423 -13.59 -30.29 -16.15
N ALA A 424 -14.50 -29.40 -15.78
CA ALA A 424 -14.31 -28.50 -14.64
C ALA A 424 -14.16 -29.23 -13.31
N THR A 425 -15.08 -30.16 -13.07
CA THR A 425 -15.13 -30.93 -11.83
C THR A 425 -13.93 -31.88 -11.72
N LEU A 426 -13.52 -32.55 -12.80
CA LEU A 426 -12.34 -33.42 -12.81
C LEU A 426 -11.03 -32.63 -12.72
N ALA A 427 -10.84 -31.61 -13.55
CA ALA A 427 -9.62 -30.81 -13.55
C ALA A 427 -9.47 -30.01 -12.25
N GLY A 428 -10.57 -29.48 -11.71
CA GLY A 428 -10.59 -28.77 -10.43
C GLY A 428 -10.24 -29.68 -9.26
N THR A 429 -10.83 -30.87 -9.21
CA THR A 429 -10.51 -31.89 -8.18
C THR A 429 -9.05 -32.33 -8.30
N ALA A 430 -8.57 -32.65 -9.50
CA ALA A 430 -7.17 -33.03 -9.72
C ALA A 430 -6.18 -31.93 -9.31
N THR A 431 -6.48 -30.66 -9.65
CA THR A 431 -5.68 -29.49 -9.26
C THR A 431 -5.65 -29.35 -7.74
N ALA A 432 -6.80 -29.47 -7.09
CA ALA A 432 -6.94 -29.37 -5.64
C ALA A 432 -6.16 -30.47 -4.90
N ILE A 433 -6.24 -31.72 -5.37
CA ILE A 433 -5.43 -32.85 -4.85
C ILE A 433 -3.93 -32.55 -5.05
N GLY A 434 -3.55 -32.05 -6.22
CA GLY A 434 -2.16 -31.66 -6.52
C GLY A 434 -1.62 -30.62 -5.55
N PHE A 435 -2.43 -29.62 -5.18
CA PHE A 435 -2.05 -28.61 -4.20
C PHE A 435 -1.95 -29.14 -2.77
N VAL A 436 -2.86 -30.03 -2.35
CA VAL A 436 -2.71 -30.74 -1.07
C VAL A 436 -1.42 -31.55 -1.06
N GLY A 437 -1.12 -32.28 -2.14
CA GLY A 437 0.12 -33.03 -2.31
C GLY A 437 1.36 -32.14 -2.24
N LEU A 438 1.36 -31.01 -2.95
CA LEU A 438 2.45 -30.02 -2.89
C LEU A 438 2.61 -29.40 -1.50
N GLY A 439 1.49 -29.21 -0.78
CA GLY A 439 1.46 -28.69 0.59
C GLY A 439 2.07 -29.63 1.64
N THR A 440 2.32 -30.90 1.29
CA THR A 440 3.09 -31.81 2.16
C THR A 440 4.58 -31.46 2.22
N ARG A 441 5.09 -30.68 1.24
CA ARG A 441 6.51 -30.30 1.18
C ARG A 441 6.84 -29.19 2.19
N PRO A 442 8.01 -29.26 2.86
CA PRO A 442 9.01 -28.21 2.70
C PRO A 442 8.65 -26.71 2.64
N GLY A 443 7.84 -26.07 3.49
CA GLY A 443 7.64 -24.61 3.38
C GLY A 443 6.52 -24.17 2.43
N ARG A 444 5.54 -25.04 2.18
CA ARG A 444 4.45 -24.80 1.21
C ARG A 444 3.06 -25.01 1.81
N VAL A 445 2.90 -24.77 3.11
CA VAL A 445 1.64 -25.08 3.80
C VAL A 445 0.45 -24.31 3.20
N LEU A 446 0.68 -23.08 2.70
CA LEU A 446 -0.37 -22.28 2.08
C LEU A 446 -0.94 -22.90 0.79
N MET A 447 -0.16 -23.74 0.08
CA MET A 447 -0.70 -24.53 -1.04
C MET A 447 -1.66 -25.62 -0.56
N SER A 448 -1.40 -26.23 0.60
CA SER A 448 -2.34 -27.17 1.23
C SER A 448 -3.69 -26.49 1.52
N VAL A 449 -3.66 -25.24 1.98
CA VAL A 449 -4.88 -24.46 2.26
C VAL A 449 -5.66 -24.20 0.96
N ALA A 450 -4.99 -23.74 -0.10
CA ALA A 450 -5.63 -23.54 -1.40
C ALA A 450 -6.21 -24.85 -1.95
N GLY A 451 -5.47 -25.96 -1.88
CA GLY A 451 -5.95 -27.29 -2.27
C GLY A 451 -7.15 -27.76 -1.46
N SER A 452 -7.16 -27.49 -0.15
CA SER A 452 -8.29 -27.83 0.73
C SER A 452 -9.55 -27.05 0.36
N VAL A 453 -9.43 -25.75 0.11
CA VAL A 453 -10.54 -24.90 -0.39
C VAL A 453 -11.04 -25.41 -1.74
N GLY A 454 -10.12 -25.78 -2.64
CA GLY A 454 -10.45 -26.40 -3.92
C GLY A 454 -11.25 -27.71 -3.76
N LEU A 455 -10.82 -28.62 -2.88
CA LEU A 455 -11.54 -29.87 -2.62
C LEU A 455 -12.95 -29.63 -2.07
N LEU A 456 -13.11 -28.68 -1.16
CA LEU A 456 -14.42 -28.31 -0.61
C LEU A 456 -15.38 -27.76 -1.67
N ALA A 457 -14.87 -27.10 -2.71
CA ALA A 457 -15.69 -26.61 -3.80
C ALA A 457 -15.96 -27.69 -4.87
N PHE A 458 -14.91 -28.34 -5.36
CA PHE A 458 -14.99 -29.22 -6.53
C PHE A 458 -15.50 -30.62 -6.22
N VAL A 459 -15.27 -31.18 -5.02
CA VAL A 459 -15.78 -32.53 -4.69
C VAL A 459 -17.30 -32.57 -4.60
N PRO A 460 -17.98 -31.65 -3.87
CA PRO A 460 -19.44 -31.59 -3.89
C PRO A 460 -19.99 -31.35 -5.30
N TRP A 461 -19.32 -30.50 -6.08
CA TRP A 461 -19.71 -30.23 -7.45
C TRP A 461 -19.58 -31.47 -8.36
N SER A 462 -18.46 -32.21 -8.28
CA SER A 462 -18.27 -33.50 -8.97
C SER A 462 -19.37 -34.50 -8.62
N ILE A 463 -19.71 -34.64 -7.33
CA ILE A 463 -20.72 -35.60 -6.89
C ILE A 463 -22.10 -35.20 -7.45
N ALA A 464 -22.44 -33.92 -7.39
CA ALA A 464 -23.71 -33.42 -7.92
C ALA A 464 -23.85 -33.67 -9.42
N HIS A 465 -22.75 -33.55 -10.18
CA HIS A 465 -22.74 -33.75 -11.62
C HIS A 465 -22.76 -35.24 -12.03
N PHE A 466 -21.89 -36.08 -11.45
CA PHE A 466 -21.74 -37.47 -11.88
C PHE A 466 -22.77 -38.44 -11.25
N PHE A 467 -23.44 -38.05 -10.16
CA PHE A 467 -24.45 -38.88 -9.48
C PHE A 467 -25.81 -38.18 -9.39
N PRO A 468 -26.50 -37.97 -10.53
CA PRO A 468 -27.84 -37.36 -10.52
C PRO A 468 -28.86 -38.31 -9.84
N GLY A 469 -29.56 -37.84 -8.81
CA GLY A 469 -30.65 -38.61 -8.15
C GLY A 469 -30.94 -38.21 -6.69
N GLU A 470 -31.99 -38.79 -6.09
CA GLU A 470 -32.44 -38.50 -4.71
C GLU A 470 -31.39 -38.88 -3.63
N GLY A 471 -30.49 -39.83 -3.93
CA GLY A 471 -29.37 -40.22 -3.06
C GLY A 471 -28.22 -39.21 -2.94
N ARG A 472 -28.33 -38.03 -3.58
CA ARG A 472 -27.29 -36.98 -3.61
C ARG A 472 -26.97 -36.39 -2.25
N ALA A 473 -27.99 -36.13 -1.43
CA ALA A 473 -27.80 -35.41 -0.16
C ALA A 473 -26.95 -36.23 0.83
N PRO A 474 -27.21 -37.55 1.04
CA PRO A 474 -26.33 -38.38 1.86
C PRO A 474 -24.88 -38.45 1.37
N LEU A 475 -24.65 -38.60 0.05
CA LEU A 475 -23.30 -38.66 -0.52
C LEU A 475 -22.55 -37.33 -0.38
N LEU A 476 -23.23 -36.20 -0.61
CA LEU A 476 -22.64 -34.87 -0.42
C LEU A 476 -22.29 -34.61 1.05
N ILE A 477 -23.16 -35.00 1.98
CA ILE A 477 -22.90 -34.86 3.42
C ILE A 477 -21.72 -35.75 3.83
N LEU A 478 -21.68 -37.02 3.40
CA LEU A 478 -20.61 -37.95 3.72
C LEU A 478 -19.26 -37.52 3.13
N ALA A 479 -19.23 -37.14 1.85
CA ALA A 479 -18.02 -36.67 1.18
C ALA A 479 -17.52 -35.35 1.78
N SER A 480 -18.40 -34.38 2.02
CA SER A 480 -18.03 -33.11 2.67
C SER A 480 -17.50 -33.35 4.09
N GLY A 481 -18.13 -34.27 4.84
CA GLY A 481 -17.66 -34.69 6.17
C GLY A 481 -16.27 -35.33 6.12
N ALA A 482 -16.02 -36.24 5.17
CA ALA A 482 -14.72 -36.87 5.00
C ALA A 482 -13.63 -35.85 4.60
N VAL A 483 -13.94 -34.91 3.70
CA VAL A 483 -13.03 -33.82 3.32
C VAL A 483 -12.71 -32.93 4.53
N LEU A 484 -13.73 -32.50 5.29
CA LEU A 484 -13.53 -31.67 6.48
C LEU A 484 -12.67 -32.38 7.54
N VAL A 485 -12.89 -33.67 7.78
CA VAL A 485 -12.04 -34.48 8.70
C VAL A 485 -10.61 -34.57 8.18
N GLY A 486 -10.42 -34.85 6.89
CA GLY A 486 -9.09 -34.90 6.27
C GLY A 486 -8.33 -33.58 6.39
N VAL A 487 -9.00 -32.46 6.12
CA VAL A 487 -8.46 -31.10 6.27
C VAL A 487 -8.14 -30.80 7.73
N ALA A 488 -9.03 -31.14 8.67
CA ALA A 488 -8.79 -30.93 10.10
C ALA A 488 -7.57 -31.71 10.60
N VAL A 489 -7.41 -32.97 10.19
CA VAL A 489 -6.24 -33.79 10.53
C VAL A 489 -4.95 -33.20 9.94
N LEU A 490 -5.01 -32.74 8.68
CA LEU A 490 -3.90 -32.05 8.02
C LEU A 490 -3.49 -30.77 8.76
N LEU A 491 -4.44 -29.90 9.08
CA LEU A 491 -4.20 -28.67 9.83
C LEU A 491 -3.63 -28.94 11.23
N THR A 492 -4.13 -29.98 11.91
CA THR A 492 -3.64 -30.36 13.24
C THR A 492 -2.19 -30.84 13.19
N ARG A 493 -1.83 -31.63 12.17
CA ARG A 493 -0.44 -32.07 11.94
C ARG A 493 0.48 -30.92 11.50
N GLN A 494 -0.06 -29.94 10.78
CA GLN A 494 0.71 -28.81 10.24
C GLN A 494 0.78 -27.60 11.17
N GLY A 495 -0.04 -27.53 12.23
CA GLY A 495 -0.15 -26.35 13.10
C GLY A 495 1.16 -25.93 13.81
N GLY A 496 1.98 -26.91 14.22
CA GLY A 496 3.31 -26.63 14.78
C GLY A 496 4.26 -25.98 13.77
N ARG A 497 4.17 -26.42 12.51
CA ARG A 497 5.00 -25.95 11.39
C ARG A 497 4.53 -24.61 10.83
N PHE A 498 3.22 -24.41 10.72
CA PHE A 498 2.60 -23.17 10.23
C PHE A 498 2.96 -21.99 11.12
N ARG A 499 3.03 -22.23 12.44
CA ARG A 499 3.49 -21.23 13.40
C ARG A 499 4.94 -20.83 13.12
N THR A 500 5.85 -21.79 12.96
CA THR A 500 7.27 -21.54 12.64
C THR A 500 7.48 -20.81 11.30
N GLU A 501 6.66 -21.11 10.29
CA GLU A 501 6.74 -20.48 8.96
C GLU A 501 6.16 -19.05 8.95
N LEU A 502 5.09 -18.77 9.72
CA LEU A 502 4.50 -17.43 9.82
C LEU A 502 5.23 -16.50 10.79
N THR A 503 5.76 -17.03 11.89
CA THR A 503 6.57 -16.25 12.85
C THR A 503 8.04 -16.16 12.43
N GLY A 504 8.41 -16.81 11.33
CA GLY A 504 9.65 -16.61 10.60
C GLY A 504 10.90 -16.59 11.46
N GLY A 505 11.36 -17.73 11.99
CA GLY A 505 12.78 -17.98 12.30
C GLY A 505 13.58 -16.92 13.07
N ASP A 506 12.95 -15.99 13.78
CA ASP A 506 13.64 -14.92 14.52
C ASP A 506 14.51 -15.46 15.67
N ASP A 507 14.32 -16.73 16.05
CA ASP A 507 15.12 -17.41 17.08
C ASP A 507 16.54 -17.79 16.61
N GLU A 508 16.83 -17.89 15.31
CA GLU A 508 18.18 -18.25 14.82
C GLU A 508 19.16 -17.06 14.81
N VAL A 509 18.66 -15.83 14.71
CA VAL A 509 19.52 -14.62 14.77
C VAL A 509 19.95 -14.31 16.21
N GLY A 510 19.14 -14.66 17.21
CA GLY A 510 19.49 -14.46 18.63
C GLY A 510 20.39 -15.55 19.24
N ARG A 511 20.38 -16.79 18.72
CA ARG A 511 21.13 -17.91 19.31
C ARG A 511 22.55 -18.07 18.81
N SER A 512 22.87 -17.60 17.60
CA SER A 512 24.22 -17.77 17.04
C SER A 512 25.27 -16.82 17.63
N GLU A 513 24.85 -15.77 18.35
CA GLU A 513 25.79 -14.79 18.95
C GLU A 513 26.12 -15.08 20.43
N ILE A 514 25.38 -15.95 21.13
CA ILE A 514 25.57 -16.19 22.58
C ILE A 514 26.31 -17.52 22.88
N ALA A 515 26.47 -18.43 21.92
CA ALA A 515 27.11 -19.73 22.13
C ALA A 515 28.49 -19.85 21.45
N ARG A 516 29.44 -18.97 21.81
CA ARG A 516 30.88 -19.28 21.71
C ARG A 516 31.45 -19.39 23.13
N PRO A 517 31.60 -20.61 23.67
CA PRO A 517 32.43 -20.79 24.85
C PRO A 517 33.89 -20.64 24.42
N GLU A 518 34.58 -19.66 24.98
CA GLU A 518 36.05 -19.63 25.00
C GLU A 518 36.55 -20.87 25.74
N ILE A 519 36.85 -21.94 25.00
CA ILE A 519 37.65 -23.05 25.52
C ILE A 519 39.11 -22.71 25.23
N GLY A 520 39.72 -22.01 26.19
CA GLY A 520 41.16 -22.07 26.40
C GLY A 520 41.49 -23.39 27.08
N GLY A 521 42.12 -24.30 26.34
CA GLY A 521 42.61 -25.59 26.84
C GLY A 521 43.98 -25.87 26.24
N SER A 522 45.00 -25.43 26.96
CA SER A 522 46.40 -25.83 26.82
C SER A 522 46.60 -27.18 27.49
N GLU A 523 47.13 -28.17 26.78
CA GLU A 523 47.83 -29.39 27.23
C GLU A 523 47.71 -30.44 26.12
N ALA A 524 48.63 -31.34 25.82
CA ALA A 524 50.02 -31.50 26.17
C ALA A 524 50.62 -32.45 25.12
N ARG A 525 51.90 -32.24 24.87
CA ARG A 525 52.79 -32.99 23.99
C ARG A 525 53.04 -34.36 24.63
N GLY A 526 52.54 -35.43 24.05
CA GLY A 526 52.88 -36.81 24.41
C GLY A 526 53.60 -37.47 23.23
N VAL A 527 54.91 -37.63 23.37
CA VAL A 527 55.80 -38.37 22.47
C VAL A 527 55.93 -39.77 23.05
N ASP A 528 55.48 -40.77 22.30
CA ASP A 528 55.83 -42.18 22.51
C ASP A 528 57.24 -42.43 21.96
N VAL A 529 58.19 -42.77 22.83
CA VAL A 529 59.38 -43.56 22.46
C VAL A 529 59.76 -44.43 23.66
N ASP A 530 59.54 -45.73 23.47
CA ASP A 530 60.34 -46.91 23.82
C ASP A 530 61.31 -46.93 25.03
N ALA A 531 61.28 -48.11 25.65
CA ALA A 531 62.40 -48.93 26.10
C ALA A 531 62.88 -48.86 27.57
N GLU A 532 62.86 -50.07 28.14
CA GLU A 532 63.82 -50.67 29.07
C GLU A 532 63.72 -50.37 30.59
N GLU A 533 63.22 -51.41 31.28
CA GLU A 533 63.73 -52.02 32.53
C GLU A 533 65.27 -51.91 32.74
N PRO A 534 65.84 -52.30 33.90
CA PRO A 534 65.29 -52.46 35.26
C PRO A 534 66.28 -51.91 36.34
N ALA A 535 65.99 -52.30 37.59
CA ALA A 535 66.95 -52.59 38.67
C ALA A 535 67.27 -51.49 39.70
N THR A 536 67.19 -51.95 40.96
CA THR A 536 68.04 -51.61 42.11
C THR A 536 67.84 -50.21 42.71
N GLU A 537 67.90 -49.97 44.02
CA GLU A 537 68.14 -50.76 45.21
C GLU A 537 68.17 -49.74 46.36
N GLY A 538 67.55 -50.09 47.48
CA GLY A 538 68.13 -49.80 48.79
C GLY A 538 68.01 -48.39 49.41
N LEU A 539 67.80 -48.46 50.73
CA LEU A 539 68.33 -47.58 51.78
C LEU A 539 67.45 -46.39 52.16
N VAL A 540 66.66 -46.51 53.24
CA VAL A 540 67.06 -46.41 54.67
C VAL A 540 67.10 -44.94 55.13
N GLU A 541 66.00 -44.55 55.76
CA GLU A 541 65.94 -43.99 57.13
C GLU A 541 66.45 -42.55 57.40
N PRO A 542 66.20 -41.97 58.60
CA PRO A 542 65.52 -40.69 58.72
C PRO A 542 66.35 -39.63 59.46
N ARG A 543 65.80 -38.42 59.58
CA ARG A 543 65.84 -37.62 60.82
C ARG A 543 64.81 -36.51 60.80
#